data_AF-A0A7Y2MLW9-F1
#
_entry.id   AF-A0A7Y2MLW9-F1
#
_cell.length_a   1.000
_cell.length_b   1.000
_cell.length_c   1.000
_cell.angle_alpha   90.00
_cell.angle_beta   90.00
_cell.angle_gamma   90.00
#
_symmetry.space_group_name_H-M   'P 1'
#
loop_
_entity.id
_entity.type
_entity.pdbx_description
1 polymer ?
#
loop_
_entity_poly.entity_id
_entity_poly.type
_entity_poly.pdbx_seq_one_letter_code
_entity_poly.pdbx_strand_id
1 'polypeptide(L)'
;MKLQKLSFNLLSLLFIAGVVLLSSCEGNENPTPQGESILPENFSVDIPDAISDENLVSGARYGNARTAADTLKGNDIYEHLGLFIHVGESAAEIVEDIIGSIRIYNINKPMVLSFEGDDDGRTKNLVVEADADFDGEVWDFVLTITDADSEGNDDGGKALQVFWNHTTNPIKGIAILKPYNIDRDGDADAGDATFRIDYSEAGEHGYEAHMIVSISELPTPDPLDDPWAMDGIKLFAGRNGDVVDVYGNSNHPNAFFFSGDAGFNWAFVASGNDDSDIGVAEVGLPPSNLDDPTRSVLLEYYSIKDVFTREISDVWPGLDQSIIDAYLFNTEAPGYFGTDGF
;
A
#
# COMPACT_ATOMS: atom_id res chain seq x y z
N MET A 1 31.44 47.43 -56.55
CA MET A 1 31.21 46.40 -55.51
C MET A 1 30.16 46.94 -54.54
N LYS A 2 28.90 46.50 -54.66
CA LYS A 2 27.82 46.87 -53.73
C LYS A 2 27.77 45.78 -52.65
N LEU A 3 28.22 46.08 -51.43
CA LEU A 3 27.88 45.27 -50.26
C LEU A 3 26.54 45.75 -49.72
N GLN A 4 25.60 44.82 -49.68
CA GLN A 4 24.23 45.01 -49.22
C GLN A 4 24.21 45.44 -47.75
N LYS A 5 23.32 46.39 -47.45
CA LYS A 5 22.86 46.70 -46.10
C LYS A 5 22.17 45.45 -45.52
N LEU A 6 22.92 44.62 -44.82
CA LEU A 6 22.35 43.62 -43.93
C LEU A 6 21.68 44.40 -42.78
N SER A 7 20.36 44.25 -42.64
CA SER A 7 19.54 45.07 -41.77
C SER A 7 19.91 44.87 -40.30
N PHE A 8 20.21 45.97 -39.61
CA PHE A 8 20.45 46.06 -38.17
C PHE A 8 19.29 45.48 -37.32
N ASN A 9 18.09 45.40 -37.91
CA ASN A 9 16.90 44.82 -37.29
C ASN A 9 16.94 43.27 -37.18
N LEU A 10 17.76 42.58 -37.98
CA LEU A 10 17.87 41.12 -37.90
C LEU A 10 18.80 40.67 -36.77
N LEU A 11 19.82 41.49 -36.44
CA LEU A 11 20.75 41.20 -35.36
C LEU A 11 20.13 41.44 -33.97
N SER A 12 19.17 42.37 -33.89
CA SER A 12 18.46 42.68 -32.63
C SER A 12 17.40 41.63 -32.28
N LEU A 13 16.78 40.97 -33.26
CA LEU A 13 15.84 39.86 -33.01
C LEU A 13 16.55 38.57 -32.57
N LEU A 14 17.77 38.33 -33.08
CA LEU A 14 18.59 37.17 -32.69
C LEU A 14 19.15 37.29 -31.26
N PHE A 15 19.32 38.51 -30.74
CA PHE A 15 19.78 38.72 -29.36
C PHE A 15 18.65 38.55 -28.32
N ILE A 16 17.39 38.87 -28.68
CA ILE A 16 16.24 38.68 -27.79
C ILE A 16 15.82 37.19 -27.74
N ALA A 17 15.95 36.46 -28.85
CA ALA A 17 15.71 35.02 -28.86
C ALA A 17 16.77 34.20 -28.08
N GLY A 18 17.97 34.75 -27.85
CA GLY A 18 19.03 34.10 -27.08
C GLY A 18 18.88 34.20 -25.56
N VAL A 19 18.09 35.17 -25.05
CA VAL A 19 17.89 35.36 -23.60
C VAL A 19 16.71 34.54 -23.08
N VAL A 20 15.74 34.19 -23.94
CA VAL A 20 14.57 33.38 -23.54
C VAL A 20 14.90 31.88 -23.45
N LEU A 21 16.03 31.43 -24.01
CA LEU A 21 16.45 30.02 -23.97
C LEU A 21 17.43 29.69 -22.82
N LEU A 22 17.70 30.64 -21.91
CA LEU A 22 18.52 30.43 -20.72
C LEU A 22 17.75 30.60 -19.40
N SER A 23 16.41 30.57 -19.45
CA SER A 23 15.53 30.60 -18.26
C SER A 23 14.54 29.45 -18.24
N SER A 24 14.88 28.32 -18.88
CA SER A 24 14.11 27.07 -18.78
C SER A 24 14.98 26.03 -18.10
N CYS A 25 14.46 25.50 -16.99
CA CYS A 25 15.06 24.54 -16.05
C CYS A 25 16.07 25.17 -15.08
N GLU A 26 15.57 25.94 -14.11
CA GLU A 26 15.99 25.64 -12.73
C GLU A 26 15.59 24.18 -12.51
N GLY A 27 16.57 23.27 -12.59
CA GLY A 27 16.39 21.99 -11.93
C GLY A 27 16.15 22.33 -10.47
N ASN A 28 14.99 21.96 -9.94
CA ASN A 28 14.76 21.97 -8.50
C ASN A 28 15.95 21.23 -7.90
N GLU A 29 16.90 21.98 -7.34
CA GLU A 29 17.89 21.39 -6.46
C GLU A 29 17.05 20.78 -5.34
N ASN A 30 17.04 19.44 -5.25
CA ASN A 30 16.36 18.76 -4.15
C ASN A 30 16.81 19.44 -2.86
N PRO A 31 15.87 20.07 -2.12
CA PRO A 31 16.28 20.92 -1.03
C PRO A 31 17.00 20.04 0.00
N THR A 32 18.25 20.39 0.29
CA THR A 32 19.07 19.59 1.20
C THR A 32 18.64 19.88 2.65
N PRO A 33 18.59 18.85 3.53
CA PRO A 33 18.20 19.04 4.93
C PRO A 33 19.05 20.13 5.61
N GLN A 34 18.40 21.21 6.07
CA GLN A 34 19.11 22.28 6.79
C GLN A 34 19.01 22.04 8.31
N GLY A 35 19.96 21.32 8.89
CA GLY A 35 20.13 21.20 10.34
C GLY A 35 20.30 19.77 10.87
N GLU A 36 20.61 19.63 12.16
CA GLU A 36 20.47 18.37 12.89
C GLU A 36 18.98 18.01 12.92
N SER A 37 18.62 16.89 12.28
CA SER A 37 17.23 16.45 12.20
C SER A 37 16.87 15.72 13.48
N ILE A 38 15.71 16.07 14.01
CA ILE A 38 15.07 15.45 15.18
C ILE A 38 14.15 14.28 14.78
N LEU A 39 14.14 13.96 13.49
CA LEU A 39 13.29 12.93 12.89
C LEU A 39 14.11 11.67 12.64
N PRO A 40 13.48 10.50 12.75
CA PRO A 40 14.05 9.22 12.34
C PRO A 40 14.61 9.24 10.92
N GLU A 41 15.66 8.44 10.68
CA GLU A 41 16.27 8.35 9.35
C GLU A 41 15.41 7.55 8.36
N ASN A 42 14.71 6.51 8.83
CA ASN A 42 13.82 5.65 8.01
C ASN A 42 12.53 5.30 8.79
N PHE A 43 11.47 4.98 8.05
CA PHE A 43 10.17 4.53 8.56
C PHE A 43 9.64 3.38 7.69
N SER A 44 10.41 2.30 7.61
CA SER A 44 10.15 1.20 6.69
C SER A 44 10.51 -0.14 7.32
N VAL A 45 9.86 -1.19 6.82
CA VAL A 45 10.24 -2.58 7.04
C VAL A 45 10.31 -3.21 5.66
N ASP A 46 11.53 -3.50 5.17
CA ASP A 46 11.65 -4.17 3.86
C ASP A 46 11.15 -5.61 3.97
N ILE A 47 10.50 -6.07 2.91
CA ILE A 47 9.96 -7.41 2.80
C ILE A 47 10.92 -8.24 1.91
N PRO A 48 11.27 -9.49 2.29
CA PRO A 48 12.22 -10.32 1.54
C PRO A 48 11.78 -10.63 0.09
N ASP A 49 12.74 -10.63 -0.84
CA ASP A 49 12.55 -10.96 -2.28
C ASP A 49 11.80 -12.28 -2.51
N ALA A 50 12.06 -13.30 -1.69
CA ALA A 50 11.40 -14.61 -1.77
C ALA A 50 9.87 -14.55 -1.66
N ILE A 51 9.32 -13.49 -1.06
CA ILE A 51 7.88 -13.24 -1.00
C ILE A 51 7.46 -11.99 -1.80
N SER A 52 8.38 -11.07 -2.14
CA SER A 52 8.09 -9.84 -2.91
C SER A 52 8.31 -9.92 -4.43
N ASP A 53 8.68 -11.08 -4.99
CA ASP A 53 8.96 -11.23 -6.43
C ASP A 53 7.85 -10.64 -7.34
N GLU A 54 8.21 -9.67 -8.19
CA GLU A 54 7.34 -9.02 -9.20
C GLU A 54 6.70 -10.03 -10.17
N ASN A 55 7.27 -11.23 -10.32
CA ASN A 55 6.68 -12.32 -11.10
C ASN A 55 5.41 -12.91 -10.46
N LEU A 56 5.12 -12.63 -9.19
CA LEU A 56 3.84 -12.93 -8.55
C LEU A 56 2.71 -12.04 -9.09
N VAL A 57 3.01 -10.79 -9.48
CA VAL A 57 2.02 -9.80 -9.96
C VAL A 57 1.77 -9.91 -11.48
N SER A 58 2.71 -10.49 -12.23
CA SER A 58 2.59 -10.67 -13.69
C SER A 58 2.05 -12.05 -14.09
N GLY A 59 0.88 -12.42 -13.54
CA GLY A 59 0.05 -13.53 -13.98
C GLY A 59 -0.55 -13.28 -15.37
N ALA A 60 0.27 -13.34 -16.42
CA ALA A 60 -0.17 -13.16 -17.81
C ALA A 60 -1.25 -14.20 -18.18
N ARG A 61 -2.51 -13.76 -18.17
CA ARG A 61 -3.66 -14.43 -18.80
C ARG A 61 -3.43 -14.63 -20.30
N TYR A 62 -2.69 -15.64 -20.75
CA TYR A 62 -2.76 -16.12 -22.15
C TYR A 62 -2.28 -17.58 -22.34
N GLY A 63 -3.21 -18.49 -22.62
CA GLY A 63 -3.09 -19.44 -23.74
C GLY A 63 -2.47 -20.83 -23.52
N ASN A 64 -3.36 -21.82 -23.34
CA ASN A 64 -3.33 -23.17 -23.91
C ASN A 64 -2.15 -24.13 -23.62
N ALA A 65 -2.38 -25.09 -22.70
CA ALA A 65 -2.41 -26.53 -23.02
C ALA A 65 -2.97 -27.32 -21.82
N ARG A 66 -4.23 -27.76 -21.91
CA ARG A 66 -4.80 -28.74 -20.96
C ARG A 66 -4.09 -30.07 -21.15
N THR A 67 -3.12 -30.38 -20.30
CA THR A 67 -2.64 -31.74 -20.07
C THR A 67 -3.62 -32.46 -19.15
N ALA A 68 -3.56 -33.80 -19.10
CA ALA A 68 -4.54 -34.66 -18.44
C ALA A 68 -4.63 -34.51 -16.90
N ALA A 69 -3.90 -33.57 -16.31
CA ALA A 69 -4.04 -33.10 -14.94
C ALA A 69 -4.05 -31.57 -14.99
N ASP A 70 -5.25 -30.98 -15.08
CA ASP A 70 -5.48 -29.54 -14.97
C ASP A 70 -5.37 -29.22 -13.48
N THR A 71 -4.19 -28.85 -12.98
CA THR A 71 -3.98 -28.52 -11.57
C THR A 71 -3.99 -27.01 -11.39
N LEU A 72 -4.68 -26.50 -10.37
CA LEU A 72 -4.56 -25.09 -9.99
C LEU A 72 -3.09 -24.80 -9.66
N LYS A 73 -2.52 -23.72 -10.22
CA LYS A 73 -1.09 -23.42 -10.02
C LYS A 73 -0.88 -22.68 -8.70
N GLY A 74 0.25 -22.92 -8.04
CA GLY A 74 0.65 -22.19 -6.84
C GLY A 74 0.64 -20.68 -7.03
N ASN A 75 1.23 -20.19 -8.13
CA ASN A 75 1.24 -18.75 -8.42
C ASN A 75 -0.18 -18.15 -8.48
N ASP A 76 -1.17 -18.87 -9.03
CA ASP A 76 -2.56 -18.37 -9.09
C ASP A 76 -3.22 -18.33 -7.70
N ILE A 77 -2.76 -19.17 -6.76
CA ILE A 77 -3.26 -19.27 -5.38
C ILE A 77 -2.71 -18.13 -4.51
N TYR A 78 -1.42 -17.80 -4.73
CA TYR A 78 -0.68 -16.83 -3.93
C TYR A 78 -0.46 -15.49 -4.64
N GLU A 79 -0.97 -15.28 -5.86
CA GLU A 79 -0.87 -14.00 -6.62
C GLU A 79 -1.26 -12.80 -5.76
N HIS A 80 -2.34 -12.91 -4.97
CA HIS A 80 -2.83 -11.83 -4.13
C HIS A 80 -1.88 -11.49 -2.97
N LEU A 81 -0.98 -12.40 -2.56
CA LEU A 81 0.08 -12.11 -1.59
C LEU A 81 0.99 -10.98 -2.09
N GLY A 82 1.32 -10.99 -3.39
CA GLY A 82 2.14 -9.95 -4.01
C GLY A 82 1.50 -8.57 -3.94
N LEU A 83 0.16 -8.48 -4.01
CA LEU A 83 -0.55 -7.21 -3.81
C LEU A 83 -0.32 -6.64 -2.41
N PHE A 84 -0.44 -7.47 -1.37
CA PHE A 84 -0.21 -7.01 0.01
C PHE A 84 1.21 -6.50 0.19
N ILE A 85 2.17 -7.22 -0.35
CA ILE A 85 3.58 -6.85 -0.22
C ILE A 85 3.87 -5.53 -0.94
N HIS A 86 3.35 -5.37 -2.16
CA HIS A 86 3.44 -4.11 -2.89
C HIS A 86 2.78 -2.94 -2.14
N VAL A 87 1.62 -3.17 -1.52
CA VAL A 87 0.94 -2.16 -0.67
C VAL A 87 1.81 -1.81 0.55
N GLY A 88 2.46 -2.80 1.16
CA GLY A 88 3.38 -2.59 2.27
C GLY A 88 4.59 -1.74 1.88
N GLU A 89 5.27 -2.10 0.79
CA GLU A 89 6.42 -1.36 0.27
C GLU A 89 6.06 0.07 -0.14
N SER A 90 4.96 0.24 -0.88
CA SER A 90 4.47 1.57 -1.29
C SER A 90 4.09 2.43 -0.08
N ALA A 91 3.53 1.83 0.98
CA ALA A 91 3.22 2.55 2.21
C ALA A 91 4.49 3.02 2.93
N ALA A 92 5.53 2.18 2.97
CA ALA A 92 6.83 2.56 3.52
C ALA A 92 7.45 3.74 2.75
N GLU A 93 7.45 3.70 1.41
CA GLU A 93 7.93 4.80 0.56
C GLU A 93 7.18 6.11 0.84
N ILE A 94 5.84 6.06 0.94
CA ILE A 94 5.01 7.24 1.24
C ILE A 94 5.41 7.86 2.59
N VAL A 95 5.59 7.04 3.64
CA VAL A 95 5.96 7.56 4.96
C VAL A 95 7.38 8.14 4.95
N GLU A 96 8.33 7.49 4.28
CA GLU A 96 9.68 8.01 4.12
C GLU A 96 9.70 9.38 3.42
N ASP A 97 8.92 9.54 2.36
CA ASP A 97 8.80 10.81 1.63
C ASP A 97 8.16 11.91 2.48
N ILE A 98 7.14 11.58 3.26
CA ILE A 98 6.50 12.52 4.19
C ILE A 98 7.50 12.98 5.25
N ILE A 99 8.20 12.06 5.91
CA ILE A 99 9.17 12.37 6.97
C ILE A 99 10.37 13.13 6.39
N GLY A 100 10.84 12.73 5.21
CA GLY A 100 11.86 13.44 4.44
C GLY A 100 11.44 14.88 4.16
N SER A 101 10.19 15.11 3.75
CA SER A 101 9.64 16.44 3.50
C SER A 101 9.56 17.28 4.77
N ILE A 102 9.07 16.72 5.88
CA ILE A 102 9.03 17.39 7.19
C ILE A 102 10.44 17.84 7.61
N ARG A 103 11.45 16.99 7.38
CA ARG A 103 12.86 17.31 7.63
C ARG A 103 13.37 18.43 6.73
N ILE A 104 13.16 18.33 5.42
CA ILE A 104 13.66 19.28 4.43
C ILE A 104 13.10 20.69 4.69
N TYR A 105 11.81 20.78 5.01
CA TYR A 105 11.13 22.05 5.24
C TYR A 105 11.20 22.53 6.70
N ASN A 106 11.94 21.82 7.58
CA ASN A 106 12.09 22.16 9.00
C ASN A 106 10.74 22.32 9.72
N ILE A 107 9.81 21.40 9.45
CA ILE A 107 8.52 21.29 10.12
C ILE A 107 8.74 20.61 11.48
N ASN A 108 9.35 21.35 12.40
CA ASN A 108 9.89 20.81 13.66
C ASN A 108 9.35 21.48 14.93
N LYS A 109 8.28 22.25 14.78
CA LYS A 109 7.69 23.04 15.86
C LYS A 109 6.24 23.36 15.52
N PRO A 110 5.43 23.74 16.51
CA PRO A 110 4.07 24.18 16.24
C PRO A 110 4.07 25.34 15.25
N MET A 111 3.34 25.19 14.16
CA MET A 111 3.30 26.14 13.07
C MET A 111 1.99 26.04 12.30
N VAL A 112 1.63 27.13 11.64
CA VAL A 112 0.45 27.19 10.78
C VAL A 112 0.85 27.90 9.50
N LEU A 113 0.51 27.30 8.36
CA LEU A 113 0.70 27.91 7.06
C LEU A 113 -0.41 27.44 6.10
N SER A 114 -0.59 28.19 5.02
CA SER A 114 -1.44 27.79 3.91
C SER A 114 -0.60 27.84 2.64
N PHE A 115 -0.82 26.87 1.75
CA PHE A 115 -0.17 26.79 0.44
C PHE A 115 -1.19 26.37 -0.62
N GLU A 116 -0.86 26.56 -1.89
CA GLU A 116 -1.66 26.04 -3.00
C GLU A 116 -1.12 24.66 -3.36
N GLY A 117 -1.99 23.66 -3.48
CA GLY A 117 -1.61 22.32 -3.94
C GLY A 117 -1.18 22.38 -5.40
N ASP A 118 -0.04 21.78 -5.72
CA ASP A 118 0.51 21.84 -7.08
C ASP A 118 -0.33 21.04 -8.10
N ASP A 119 -1.03 19.99 -7.63
CA ASP A 119 -1.77 19.07 -8.48
C ASP A 119 -3.21 19.53 -8.77
N ASP A 120 -3.95 19.97 -7.74
CA ASP A 120 -5.35 20.40 -7.85
C ASP A 120 -5.57 21.92 -7.79
N GLY A 121 -4.52 22.71 -7.54
CA GLY A 121 -4.59 24.17 -7.41
C GLY A 121 -5.42 24.66 -6.22
N ARG A 122 -5.76 23.77 -5.28
CA ARG A 122 -6.62 24.12 -4.13
C ARG A 122 -5.78 24.58 -2.95
N THR A 123 -6.33 25.47 -2.13
CA THR A 123 -5.63 25.91 -0.92
C THR A 123 -5.62 24.80 0.11
N LYS A 124 -4.43 24.44 0.59
CA LYS A 124 -4.21 23.48 1.66
C LYS A 124 -3.76 24.22 2.92
N ASN A 125 -4.38 23.91 4.06
CA ASN A 125 -4.01 24.45 5.36
C ASN A 125 -3.20 23.40 6.13
N LEU A 126 -1.98 23.76 6.51
CA LEU A 126 -1.09 22.93 7.32
C LEU A 126 -1.01 23.49 8.73
N VAL A 127 -1.26 22.62 9.70
CA VAL A 127 -1.16 22.92 11.13
C VAL A 127 -0.29 21.86 11.79
N VAL A 128 0.70 22.31 12.56
CA VAL A 128 1.50 21.46 13.44
C VAL A 128 1.20 21.84 14.88
N GLU A 129 0.87 20.85 15.70
CA GLU A 129 0.62 21.00 17.12
C GLU A 129 1.56 20.07 17.90
N ALA A 130 1.85 20.42 19.15
CA ALA A 130 2.65 19.59 20.05
C ALA A 130 1.76 18.99 21.15
N ASP A 131 2.21 17.90 21.76
CA ASP A 131 1.55 17.21 22.86
C ASP A 131 0.10 16.79 22.52
N ALA A 132 -0.10 16.23 21.32
CA ALA A 132 -1.41 15.85 20.81
C ALA A 132 -1.85 14.48 21.33
N ASP A 133 -3.08 14.38 21.84
CA ASP A 133 -3.70 13.13 22.27
C ASP A 133 -4.41 12.46 21.09
N PHE A 134 -3.99 11.24 20.74
CA PHE A 134 -4.60 10.44 19.68
C PHE A 134 -4.44 8.94 19.96
N ASP A 135 -5.52 8.17 19.77
CA ASP A 135 -5.58 6.72 20.04
C ASP A 135 -5.09 6.32 21.46
N GLY A 136 -5.24 7.21 22.44
CA GLY A 136 -4.85 6.99 23.82
C GLY A 136 -3.35 7.14 24.09
N GLU A 137 -2.58 7.63 23.12
CA GLU A 137 -1.17 8.00 23.25
C GLU A 137 -1.01 9.52 23.09
N VAL A 138 -0.02 10.10 23.78
CA VAL A 138 0.34 11.51 23.63
C VAL A 138 1.56 11.57 22.71
N TRP A 139 1.38 12.19 21.56
CA TRP A 139 2.39 12.34 20.53
C TRP A 139 3.14 13.67 20.69
N ASP A 140 4.45 13.65 20.49
CA ASP A 140 5.26 14.87 20.59
C ASP A 140 4.77 15.92 19.57
N PHE A 141 4.43 15.47 18.35
CA PHE A 141 3.88 16.33 17.31
C PHE A 141 2.78 15.64 16.50
N VAL A 142 1.85 16.46 16.03
CA VAL A 142 0.93 16.13 14.94
C VAL A 142 1.02 17.18 13.86
N LEU A 143 1.17 16.76 12.61
CA LEU A 143 0.95 17.57 11.42
C LEU A 143 -0.41 17.19 10.85
N THR A 144 -1.26 18.18 10.58
CA THR A 144 -2.54 18.01 9.90
C THR A 144 -2.57 18.94 8.69
N ILE A 145 -2.81 18.38 7.51
CA ILE A 145 -3.09 19.10 6.27
C ILE A 145 -4.56 18.90 5.93
N THR A 146 -5.25 20.00 5.65
CA THR A 146 -6.67 20.03 5.25
C THR A 146 -6.83 20.75 3.92
N ASP A 147 -7.79 20.30 3.12
CA ASP A 147 -8.29 21.05 1.97
C ASP A 147 -9.22 22.16 2.46
N ALA A 148 -8.81 23.41 2.30
CA ALA A 148 -9.48 24.58 2.90
C ALA A 148 -10.96 24.71 2.47
N ASP A 149 -11.24 24.30 1.23
CA ASP A 149 -12.59 24.33 0.65
C ASP A 149 -13.47 23.16 1.13
N SER A 150 -12.88 22.15 1.78
CA SER A 150 -13.56 20.95 2.29
C SER A 150 -13.61 20.86 3.82
N GLU A 151 -13.11 21.86 4.56
CA GLU A 151 -13.11 21.85 6.04
C GLU A 151 -14.52 21.73 6.66
N GLY A 152 -15.57 22.04 5.88
CA GLY A 152 -16.97 21.89 6.29
C GLY A 152 -17.55 20.48 6.12
N ASN A 153 -16.80 19.53 5.54
CA ASN A 153 -17.23 18.14 5.36
C ASN A 153 -17.14 17.36 6.68
N ASP A 154 -17.77 16.18 6.72
CA ASP A 154 -17.79 15.33 7.92
C ASP A 154 -16.39 14.85 8.35
N ASP A 155 -15.47 14.70 7.38
CA ASP A 155 -14.05 14.39 7.61
C ASP A 155 -13.18 15.61 7.99
N GLY A 156 -13.79 16.80 8.04
CA GLY A 156 -13.11 18.07 8.29
C GLY A 156 -12.14 18.46 7.17
N GLY A 157 -12.29 17.92 5.95
CA GLY A 157 -11.42 18.19 4.81
C GLY A 157 -9.99 17.66 4.99
N LYS A 158 -9.76 16.74 5.93
CA LYS A 158 -8.42 16.22 6.23
C LYS A 158 -7.86 15.45 5.04
N ALA A 159 -6.70 15.87 4.58
CA ALA A 159 -5.95 15.24 3.50
C ALA A 159 -4.84 14.35 4.04
N LEU A 160 -4.10 14.85 5.04
CA LEU A 160 -2.98 14.15 5.66
C LEU A 160 -2.96 14.44 7.16
N GLN A 161 -2.76 13.43 7.98
CA GLN A 161 -2.36 13.57 9.37
C GLN A 161 -1.12 12.72 9.64
N VAL A 162 -0.11 13.28 10.30
CA VAL A 162 1.12 12.57 10.65
C VAL A 162 1.40 12.82 12.12
N PHE A 163 1.50 11.76 12.91
CA PHE A 163 1.86 11.78 14.32
C PHE A 163 3.25 11.17 14.47
N TRP A 164 4.13 11.79 15.24
CA TRP A 164 5.46 11.24 15.48
C TRP A 164 6.03 11.69 16.83
N ASN A 165 6.93 10.86 17.36
CA ASN A 165 7.71 11.19 18.54
C ASN A 165 9.08 11.76 18.12
N HIS A 166 9.43 12.91 18.68
CA HIS A 166 10.65 13.68 18.43
C HIS A 166 11.85 13.14 19.21
N THR A 167 11.63 12.48 20.35
CA THR A 167 12.72 12.29 21.33
C THR A 167 12.86 10.91 21.96
N THR A 168 12.27 9.86 21.40
CA THR A 168 12.41 8.52 21.98
C THR A 168 12.93 7.53 20.96
N ASN A 169 14.03 6.88 21.32
CA ASN A 169 14.23 5.49 20.97
C ASN A 169 13.34 4.71 21.96
N PRO A 170 12.19 4.18 21.54
CA PRO A 170 11.89 3.77 20.17
C PRO A 170 11.12 4.78 19.32
N ILE A 171 11.41 4.73 18.01
CA ILE A 171 10.75 5.50 16.98
C ILE A 171 9.31 4.99 16.82
N LYS A 172 8.35 5.92 16.77
CA LYS A 172 6.94 5.64 16.52
C LYS A 172 6.33 6.71 15.63
N GLY A 173 5.39 6.32 14.81
CA GLY A 173 4.60 7.26 14.02
C GLY A 173 3.31 6.66 13.47
N ILE A 174 2.36 7.54 13.16
CA ILE A 174 1.12 7.19 12.45
C ILE A 174 0.96 8.20 11.30
N ALA A 175 0.77 7.71 10.08
CA ALA A 175 0.35 8.51 8.94
C ALA A 175 -1.07 8.11 8.53
N ILE A 176 -1.96 9.09 8.36
CA ILE A 176 -3.33 8.92 7.88
C ILE A 176 -3.50 9.78 6.65
N LEU A 177 -3.90 9.19 5.53
CA LEU A 177 -4.04 9.86 4.25
C LEU A 177 -5.45 9.62 3.69
N LYS A 178 -6.03 10.67 3.11
CA LYS A 178 -7.27 10.58 2.32
C LYS A 178 -6.98 11.12 0.92
N PRO A 179 -6.65 10.25 -0.07
CA PRO A 179 -6.22 10.67 -1.41
C PRO A 179 -7.15 11.70 -2.04
N TYR A 180 -8.46 11.49 -1.92
CA TYR A 180 -9.48 12.42 -2.42
C TYR A 180 -9.33 13.87 -1.92
N ASN A 181 -8.82 14.08 -0.70
CA ASN A 181 -8.58 15.42 -0.16
C ASN A 181 -7.16 15.93 -0.47
N ILE A 182 -6.23 15.03 -0.79
CA ILE A 182 -4.86 15.36 -1.24
C ILE A 182 -4.94 15.96 -2.64
N ASP A 183 -5.49 15.22 -3.60
CA ASP A 183 -5.68 15.65 -4.99
C ASP A 183 -7.11 15.34 -5.44
N ARG A 184 -7.95 16.37 -5.52
CA ARG A 184 -9.35 16.22 -5.94
C ARG A 184 -9.53 15.88 -7.41
N ASP A 185 -8.57 16.26 -8.25
CA ASP A 185 -8.68 16.12 -9.70
C ASP A 185 -8.09 14.76 -10.15
N GLY A 186 -6.95 14.36 -9.57
CA GLY A 186 -6.31 13.07 -9.82
C GLY A 186 -6.97 11.90 -9.11
N ASP A 187 -7.46 12.09 -7.88
CA ASP A 187 -8.00 11.00 -7.04
C ASP A 187 -9.52 11.11 -6.82
N ALA A 188 -10.23 11.68 -7.79
CA ALA A 188 -11.68 11.85 -7.72
C ALA A 188 -12.43 10.52 -7.46
N ASP A 189 -11.89 9.42 -7.98
CA ASP A 189 -12.47 8.08 -7.85
C ASP A 189 -12.15 7.43 -6.50
N ALA A 190 -11.21 7.95 -5.71
CA ALA A 190 -10.85 7.38 -4.40
C ALA A 190 -11.96 7.55 -3.34
N GLY A 191 -12.89 8.50 -3.55
CA GLY A 191 -14.06 8.70 -2.70
C GLY A 191 -13.70 8.89 -1.23
N ASP A 192 -14.18 8.00 -0.38
CA ASP A 192 -13.95 8.03 1.08
C ASP A 192 -12.74 7.21 1.54
N ALA A 193 -11.98 6.64 0.60
CA ALA A 193 -10.84 5.79 0.90
C ALA A 193 -9.86 6.47 1.87
N THR A 194 -9.57 5.77 2.98
CA THR A 194 -8.68 6.25 4.03
C THR A 194 -7.57 5.23 4.24
N PHE A 195 -6.34 5.72 4.16
CA PHE A 195 -5.09 4.98 4.29
C PHE A 195 -4.53 5.32 5.66
N ARG A 196 -4.15 4.32 6.45
CA ARG A 196 -3.51 4.49 7.75
C ARG A 196 -2.33 3.55 7.85
N ILE A 197 -1.18 4.13 8.21
CA ILE A 197 0.11 3.47 8.31
C ILE A 197 0.62 3.75 9.72
N ASP A 198 0.75 2.71 10.53
CA ASP A 198 1.32 2.77 11.87
C ASP A 198 2.71 2.12 11.82
N TYR A 199 3.71 2.77 12.41
CA TYR A 199 5.08 2.26 12.48
C TYR A 199 5.63 2.37 13.90
N SER A 200 6.38 1.37 14.34
CA SER A 200 7.00 1.36 15.67
C SER A 200 8.21 0.44 15.76
N GLU A 201 9.29 0.97 16.36
CA GLU A 201 10.50 0.24 16.76
C GLU A 201 10.49 -0.11 18.27
N ALA A 202 9.32 -0.09 18.91
CA ALA A 202 9.21 -0.15 20.36
C ALA A 202 9.38 -1.55 20.97
N GLY A 203 9.78 -2.54 20.19
CA GLY A 203 9.74 -3.94 20.63
C GLY A 203 8.32 -4.47 20.79
N GLU A 204 7.33 -3.74 20.28
CA GLU A 204 5.91 -4.10 20.33
C GLU A 204 5.65 -5.32 19.44
N HIS A 205 4.64 -6.12 19.78
CA HIS A 205 4.29 -7.36 19.09
C HIS A 205 5.40 -8.42 19.02
N GLY A 206 6.54 -8.21 19.70
CA GLY A 206 7.68 -9.14 19.70
C GLY A 206 8.68 -8.92 18.56
N TYR A 207 8.58 -7.80 17.82
CA TYR A 207 9.44 -7.46 16.69
C TYR A 207 10.33 -6.26 17.01
N GLU A 208 11.51 -6.19 16.40
CA GLU A 208 12.43 -5.06 16.54
C GLU A 208 11.84 -3.80 15.89
N ALA A 209 11.20 -3.98 14.74
CA ALA A 209 10.39 -2.97 14.06
C ALA A 209 9.15 -3.63 13.46
N HIS A 210 8.04 -2.90 13.40
CA HIS A 210 6.86 -3.35 12.69
C HIS A 210 6.11 -2.18 12.04
N MET A 211 5.33 -2.53 11.04
CA MET A 211 4.44 -1.64 10.31
C MET A 211 3.06 -2.28 10.16
N ILE A 212 2.01 -1.49 10.37
CA ILE A 212 0.62 -1.87 10.08
C ILE A 212 0.10 -0.92 9.01
N VAL A 213 -0.33 -1.47 7.88
CA VAL A 213 -0.98 -0.71 6.82
C VAL A 213 -2.45 -1.09 6.79
N SER A 214 -3.33 -0.12 6.74
CA SER A 214 -4.77 -0.33 6.56
C SER A 214 -5.33 0.65 5.55
N ILE A 215 -6.10 0.13 4.60
CA ILE A 215 -6.89 0.94 3.67
C ILE A 215 -8.34 0.53 3.88
N SER A 216 -9.20 1.52 4.05
CA SER A 216 -10.62 1.33 4.32
C SER A 216 -11.46 2.19 3.39
N GLU A 217 -12.71 1.79 3.19
CA GLU A 217 -13.68 2.52 2.38
C GLU A 217 -13.23 2.70 0.91
N LEU A 218 -12.52 1.69 0.38
CA LEU A 218 -12.24 1.64 -1.04
C LEU A 218 -13.56 1.57 -1.81
N PRO A 219 -13.71 2.37 -2.89
CA PRO A 219 -14.91 2.36 -3.70
C PRO A 219 -15.24 0.96 -4.21
N THR A 220 -16.49 0.54 -4.05
CA THR A 220 -16.99 -0.75 -4.54
C THR A 220 -17.96 -0.53 -5.70
N PRO A 221 -17.53 -0.85 -6.94
CA PRO A 221 -18.43 -0.85 -8.09
C PRO A 221 -19.57 -1.85 -7.96
N ASP A 222 -20.54 -1.77 -8.88
CA ASP A 222 -21.60 -2.78 -8.98
C ASP A 222 -20.96 -4.18 -9.19
N PRO A 223 -21.47 -5.25 -8.54
CA PRO A 223 -20.94 -6.60 -8.70
C PRO A 223 -20.90 -7.11 -10.16
N LEU A 224 -21.71 -6.54 -11.06
CA LEU A 224 -21.70 -6.86 -12.48
C LEU A 224 -20.55 -6.18 -13.25
N ASP A 225 -20.07 -5.06 -12.74
CA ASP A 225 -18.94 -4.31 -13.31
C ASP A 225 -17.62 -4.85 -12.76
N ASP A 226 -17.55 -5.03 -11.43
CA ASP A 226 -16.40 -5.64 -10.76
C ASP A 226 -16.82 -6.63 -9.65
N PRO A 227 -16.85 -7.94 -9.96
CA PRO A 227 -17.19 -8.96 -8.98
C PRO A 227 -16.08 -9.21 -7.96
N TRP A 228 -14.83 -8.77 -8.19
CA TRP A 228 -13.71 -9.02 -7.26
C TRP A 228 -13.27 -7.76 -6.51
N ALA A 229 -14.08 -6.69 -6.59
CA ALA A 229 -13.85 -5.43 -5.91
C ALA A 229 -13.54 -5.63 -4.42
N MET A 230 -12.58 -4.84 -3.94
CA MET A 230 -12.10 -4.84 -2.55
C MET A 230 -12.52 -3.54 -1.88
N ASP A 231 -13.11 -3.60 -0.68
CA ASP A 231 -13.51 -2.40 0.08
C ASP A 231 -12.53 -2.05 1.21
N GLY A 232 -11.59 -2.95 1.51
CA GLY A 232 -10.57 -2.71 2.52
C GLY A 232 -9.48 -3.77 2.55
N ILE A 233 -8.32 -3.36 3.04
CA ILE A 233 -7.13 -4.18 3.24
C ILE A 233 -6.50 -3.83 4.58
N LYS A 234 -5.93 -4.83 5.26
CA LYS A 234 -5.07 -4.64 6.41
C LYS A 234 -3.88 -5.57 6.32
N LEU A 235 -2.71 -5.04 6.59
CA LEU A 235 -1.42 -5.72 6.55
C LEU A 235 -0.66 -5.40 7.82
N PHE A 236 0.03 -6.40 8.36
CA PHE A 236 1.09 -6.26 9.34
C PHE A 236 2.37 -6.83 8.72
N ALA A 237 3.48 -6.12 8.92
CA ALA A 237 4.83 -6.62 8.65
C ALA A 237 5.70 -6.37 9.89
N GLY A 238 6.35 -7.40 10.40
CA GLY A 238 7.22 -7.32 11.57
C GLY A 238 8.58 -7.96 11.27
N ARG A 239 9.66 -7.25 11.63
CA ARG A 239 11.04 -7.72 11.43
C ARG A 239 11.72 -8.02 12.75
N ASN A 240 12.48 -9.11 12.77
CA ASN A 240 13.35 -9.50 13.90
C ASN A 240 14.61 -10.19 13.35
N GLY A 241 15.73 -9.46 13.32
CA GLY A 241 16.91 -9.91 12.57
C GLY A 241 16.58 -10.16 11.09
N ASP A 242 16.96 -11.33 10.59
CA ASP A 242 16.77 -11.73 9.18
C ASP A 242 15.41 -12.36 8.89
N VAL A 243 14.48 -12.34 9.86
CA VAL A 243 13.13 -12.90 9.70
C VAL A 243 12.11 -11.78 9.63
N VAL A 244 11.27 -11.84 8.60
CA VAL A 244 10.13 -10.93 8.41
C VAL A 244 8.85 -11.75 8.39
N ASP A 245 7.98 -11.48 9.35
CA ASP A 245 6.65 -12.08 9.40
C ASP A 245 5.63 -11.07 8.88
N VAL A 246 4.77 -11.54 7.99
CA VAL A 246 3.74 -10.73 7.34
C VAL A 246 2.40 -11.42 7.51
N TYR A 247 1.36 -10.70 7.88
CA TYR A 247 0.00 -11.24 7.84
C TYR A 247 -1.00 -10.15 7.52
N GLY A 248 -2.11 -10.53 6.93
CA GLY A 248 -3.08 -9.54 6.51
C GLY A 248 -4.38 -10.15 6.05
N ASN A 249 -5.33 -9.27 5.77
CA ASN A 249 -6.60 -9.63 5.20
C ASN A 249 -7.14 -8.53 4.28
N SER A 250 -7.86 -8.94 3.24
CA SER A 250 -8.67 -8.07 2.40
C SER A 250 -10.12 -8.53 2.43
N ASN A 251 -11.05 -7.60 2.21
CA ASN A 251 -12.48 -7.91 2.12
C ASN A 251 -12.99 -7.68 0.70
N HIS A 252 -13.63 -8.71 0.12
CA HIS A 252 -14.16 -8.71 -1.23
C HIS A 252 -15.68 -8.96 -1.19
N PRO A 253 -16.50 -7.92 -0.94
CA PRO A 253 -17.93 -8.08 -0.71
C PRO A 253 -18.71 -8.61 -1.92
N ASN A 254 -18.23 -8.34 -3.13
CA ASN A 254 -18.89 -8.74 -4.38
C ASN A 254 -18.52 -10.17 -4.82
N ALA A 255 -17.46 -10.73 -4.23
CA ALA A 255 -16.78 -11.87 -4.78
C ALA A 255 -17.41 -13.17 -4.32
N PHE A 256 -17.55 -14.13 -5.23
CA PHE A 256 -18.15 -15.44 -4.97
C PHE A 256 -17.38 -16.52 -5.73
N PHE A 257 -17.44 -17.74 -5.21
CA PHE A 257 -16.78 -18.90 -5.82
C PHE A 257 -17.78 -19.75 -6.62
N PHE A 258 -17.90 -21.04 -6.32
CA PHE A 258 -18.71 -21.99 -7.09
C PHE A 258 -20.16 -22.02 -6.58
N SER A 259 -20.36 -21.90 -5.26
CA SER A 259 -21.67 -21.96 -4.59
C SER A 259 -22.58 -20.77 -4.93
N GLY A 260 -21.98 -19.64 -5.31
CA GLY A 260 -22.66 -18.38 -5.59
C GLY A 260 -22.92 -17.51 -4.35
N ASP A 261 -22.44 -17.92 -3.17
CA ASP A 261 -22.47 -17.09 -1.98
C ASP A 261 -21.42 -15.97 -2.12
N ALA A 262 -21.89 -14.72 -2.06
CA ALA A 262 -21.05 -13.53 -2.19
C ALA A 262 -20.48 -13.08 -0.85
N GLY A 263 -19.29 -12.48 -0.91
CA GLY A 263 -18.57 -11.93 0.23
C GLY A 263 -17.59 -12.92 0.82
N PHE A 264 -16.32 -12.81 0.43
CA PHE A 264 -15.24 -13.48 1.12
C PHE A 264 -14.08 -12.52 1.39
N ASN A 265 -13.29 -12.89 2.38
CA ASN A 265 -12.03 -12.26 2.67
C ASN A 265 -10.90 -13.12 2.14
N TRP A 266 -9.79 -12.50 1.76
CA TRP A 266 -8.54 -13.21 1.56
C TRP A 266 -7.67 -12.94 2.79
N ALA A 267 -7.33 -13.97 3.56
CA ALA A 267 -6.57 -13.83 4.79
C ALA A 267 -5.32 -14.71 4.74
N PHE A 268 -4.19 -14.22 5.23
CA PHE A 268 -2.94 -14.95 5.14
C PHE A 268 -2.01 -14.70 6.33
N VAL A 269 -1.08 -15.64 6.49
CA VAL A 269 0.16 -15.45 7.25
C VAL A 269 1.31 -15.90 6.36
N ALA A 270 2.41 -15.19 6.42
CA ALA A 270 3.63 -15.47 5.70
C ALA A 270 4.85 -15.16 6.58
N SER A 271 5.95 -15.87 6.32
CA SER A 271 7.23 -15.61 6.95
C SER A 271 8.31 -15.77 5.89
N GLY A 272 9.22 -14.81 5.83
CA GLY A 272 10.38 -14.82 4.95
C GLY A 272 11.67 -14.74 5.76
N ASN A 273 12.73 -15.34 5.24
CA ASN A 273 14.08 -15.21 5.80
C ASN A 273 15.04 -14.66 4.75
N ASP A 274 15.58 -13.47 4.99
CA ASP A 274 16.49 -12.76 4.06
C ASP A 274 17.77 -13.54 3.82
N ASP A 275 18.33 -14.11 4.89
CA ASP A 275 19.63 -14.80 4.88
C ASP A 275 19.64 -16.06 4.00
N SER A 276 18.50 -16.75 3.93
CA SER A 276 18.34 -17.99 3.18
C SER A 276 17.49 -17.86 1.94
N ASP A 277 16.89 -16.69 1.71
CA ASP A 277 16.02 -16.39 0.56
C ASP A 277 14.90 -17.46 0.40
N ILE A 278 14.20 -17.71 1.51
CA ILE A 278 13.07 -18.64 1.56
C ILE A 278 11.85 -17.98 2.18
N GLY A 279 10.67 -18.37 1.68
CA GLY A 279 9.38 -17.93 2.18
C GLY A 279 8.45 -19.10 2.47
N VAL A 280 7.51 -18.89 3.38
CA VAL A 280 6.41 -19.81 3.65
C VAL A 280 5.13 -19.00 3.85
N ALA A 281 4.00 -19.45 3.29
CA ALA A 281 2.72 -18.79 3.47
C ALA A 281 1.56 -19.78 3.64
N GLU A 282 0.56 -19.37 4.41
CA GLU A 282 -0.73 -20.04 4.53
C GLU A 282 -1.83 -19.03 4.19
N VAL A 283 -2.83 -19.49 3.45
CA VAL A 283 -3.93 -18.63 2.99
C VAL A 283 -5.27 -19.28 3.29
N GLY A 284 -6.21 -18.46 3.76
CA GLY A 284 -7.60 -18.80 3.96
C GLY A 284 -8.55 -17.86 3.23
N LEU A 285 -9.76 -18.36 2.97
CA LEU A 285 -10.86 -17.68 2.30
C LEU A 285 -12.10 -17.63 3.22
N PRO A 286 -12.04 -17.00 4.41
CA PRO A 286 -13.19 -16.90 5.29
C PRO A 286 -14.28 -15.98 4.69
N PRO A 287 -15.57 -16.19 4.98
CA PRO A 287 -16.62 -15.29 4.50
C PRO A 287 -16.51 -13.92 5.17
N SER A 288 -16.94 -12.86 4.46
CA SER A 288 -16.78 -11.48 4.93
C SER A 288 -17.50 -11.17 6.25
N ASN A 289 -18.53 -11.96 6.59
CA ASN A 289 -19.29 -11.82 7.83
C ASN A 289 -18.74 -12.65 9.01
N LEU A 290 -17.60 -13.33 8.84
CA LEU A 290 -16.98 -14.11 9.89
C LEU A 290 -16.34 -13.19 10.94
N ASP A 291 -16.81 -13.31 12.18
CA ASP A 291 -16.22 -12.67 13.36
C ASP A 291 -15.54 -13.74 14.25
N ASP A 292 -14.44 -14.30 13.75
CA ASP A 292 -13.64 -15.28 14.47
C ASP A 292 -12.13 -15.03 14.24
N PRO A 293 -11.34 -14.74 15.28
CA PRO A 293 -9.92 -14.43 15.13
C PRO A 293 -9.02 -15.68 15.15
N THR A 294 -9.56 -16.88 15.28
CA THR A 294 -8.76 -18.08 15.55
C THR A 294 -8.13 -18.65 14.29
N ARG A 295 -6.83 -18.98 14.37
CA ARG A 295 -6.09 -19.59 13.26
C ARG A 295 -6.75 -20.88 12.74
N SER A 296 -7.23 -21.74 13.63
CA SER A 296 -7.91 -22.99 13.23
C SER A 296 -9.18 -22.76 12.41
N VAL A 297 -9.83 -21.60 12.58
CA VAL A 297 -10.98 -21.23 11.76
C VAL A 297 -10.48 -20.57 10.47
N LEU A 298 -9.67 -19.52 10.57
CA LEU A 298 -9.27 -18.70 9.42
C LEU A 298 -8.38 -19.43 8.41
N LEU A 299 -7.41 -20.22 8.87
CA LEU A 299 -6.36 -20.80 8.02
C LEU A 299 -6.41 -22.33 7.90
N GLU A 300 -7.12 -23.02 8.80
CA GLU A 300 -7.32 -24.47 8.66
C GLU A 300 -8.70 -24.74 8.06
N TYR A 301 -9.78 -24.42 8.77
CA TYR A 301 -11.15 -24.67 8.27
C TYR A 301 -11.45 -23.90 6.99
N TYR A 302 -11.05 -22.63 6.92
CA TYR A 302 -11.19 -21.80 5.72
C TYR A 302 -9.95 -21.82 4.82
N SER A 303 -9.04 -22.80 4.96
CA SER A 303 -7.94 -22.97 3.99
C SER A 303 -8.46 -23.05 2.55
N ILE A 304 -7.69 -22.57 1.57
CA ILE A 304 -8.08 -22.59 0.15
C ILE A 304 -8.52 -24.00 -0.28
N LYS A 305 -7.73 -25.02 0.08
CA LYS A 305 -8.04 -26.42 -0.24
C LYS A 305 -9.40 -26.84 0.29
N ASP A 306 -9.68 -26.55 1.57
CA ASP A 306 -10.91 -27.00 2.22
C ASP A 306 -12.13 -26.22 1.73
N VAL A 307 -11.98 -24.90 1.48
CA VAL A 307 -13.04 -24.07 0.89
C VAL A 307 -13.39 -24.59 -0.50
N PHE A 308 -12.42 -24.75 -1.39
CA PHE A 308 -12.67 -25.23 -2.74
C PHE A 308 -13.18 -26.68 -2.76
N THR A 309 -12.67 -27.54 -1.88
CA THR A 309 -13.16 -28.93 -1.78
C THR A 309 -14.65 -28.96 -1.42
N ARG A 310 -15.07 -28.16 -0.43
CA ARG A 310 -16.49 -28.08 -0.02
C ARG A 310 -17.34 -27.50 -1.13
N GLU A 311 -16.96 -26.35 -1.65
CA GLU A 311 -17.68 -25.64 -2.71
C GLU A 311 -17.87 -26.50 -3.98
N ILE A 312 -16.81 -27.16 -4.46
CA ILE A 312 -16.87 -28.05 -5.63
C ILE A 312 -17.79 -29.24 -5.35
N SER A 313 -17.68 -29.83 -4.16
CA SER A 313 -18.51 -30.99 -3.77
C SER A 313 -19.99 -30.64 -3.63
N ASP A 314 -20.29 -29.41 -3.19
CA ASP A 314 -21.66 -28.91 -3.03
C ASP A 314 -22.32 -28.63 -4.39
N VAL A 315 -21.59 -28.04 -5.34
CA VAL A 315 -22.09 -27.72 -6.69
C VAL A 315 -22.18 -28.96 -7.58
N TRP A 316 -21.22 -29.89 -7.46
CA TRP A 316 -21.17 -31.12 -8.26
C TRP A 316 -21.19 -32.39 -7.37
N PRO A 317 -22.34 -32.69 -6.74
CA PRO A 317 -22.44 -33.85 -5.86
C PRO A 317 -22.23 -35.15 -6.64
N GLY A 318 -21.15 -35.86 -6.34
CA GLY A 318 -20.77 -37.12 -6.98
C GLY A 318 -19.56 -37.04 -7.92
N LEU A 319 -18.88 -35.89 -7.99
CA LEU A 319 -17.55 -35.82 -8.58
C LEU A 319 -16.58 -36.73 -7.79
N ASP A 320 -15.71 -37.46 -8.49
CA ASP A 320 -14.74 -38.36 -7.87
C ASP A 320 -13.72 -37.53 -7.06
N GLN A 321 -13.55 -37.86 -5.78
CA GLN A 321 -12.60 -37.17 -4.90
C GLN A 321 -11.18 -37.16 -5.47
N SER A 322 -10.77 -38.20 -6.19
CA SER A 322 -9.44 -38.25 -6.82
C SER A 322 -9.25 -37.19 -7.91
N ILE A 323 -10.33 -36.74 -8.55
CA ILE A 323 -10.30 -35.64 -9.52
C ILE A 323 -10.16 -34.30 -8.78
N ILE A 324 -10.90 -34.13 -7.68
CA ILE A 324 -10.83 -32.93 -6.84
C ILE A 324 -9.41 -32.79 -6.23
N ASP A 325 -8.89 -33.86 -5.65
CA ASP A 325 -7.56 -33.90 -5.05
C ASP A 325 -6.46 -33.60 -6.09
N ALA A 326 -6.61 -34.13 -7.31
CA ALA A 326 -5.68 -33.83 -8.40
C ALA A 326 -5.75 -32.36 -8.81
N TYR A 327 -6.96 -31.80 -8.94
CA TYR A 327 -7.17 -30.39 -9.30
C TYR A 327 -6.58 -29.44 -8.25
N LEU A 328 -6.77 -29.76 -6.97
CA LEU A 328 -6.38 -28.96 -5.81
C LEU A 328 -5.00 -29.30 -5.24
N PHE A 329 -4.18 -30.09 -5.94
CA PHE A 329 -2.91 -30.60 -5.42
C PHE A 329 -1.98 -29.50 -4.85
N ASN A 330 -1.87 -28.35 -5.53
CA ASN A 330 -1.00 -27.25 -5.09
C ASN A 330 -1.64 -26.31 -4.04
N THR A 331 -2.87 -26.58 -3.60
CA THR A 331 -3.57 -25.77 -2.57
C THR A 331 -3.27 -26.23 -1.14
N GLU A 332 -2.47 -27.28 -0.97
CA GLU A 332 -2.04 -27.75 0.34
C GLU A 332 -1.18 -26.68 1.03
N ALA A 333 -1.58 -26.31 2.25
CA ALA A 333 -0.84 -25.37 3.07
C ALA A 333 0.23 -26.11 3.91
N PRO A 334 1.38 -25.47 4.20
CA PRO A 334 1.75 -24.15 3.70
C PRO A 334 2.34 -24.21 2.27
N GLY A 335 2.24 -23.10 1.55
CA GLY A 335 3.02 -22.84 0.35
C GLY A 335 4.45 -22.48 0.70
N TYR A 336 5.42 -22.94 -0.09
CA TYR A 336 6.83 -22.67 0.10
C TYR A 336 7.35 -21.89 -1.10
N PHE A 337 8.25 -20.94 -0.86
CA PHE A 337 8.82 -20.06 -1.87
C PHE A 337 10.34 -20.04 -1.74
N GLY A 338 11.03 -19.86 -2.85
CA GLY A 338 12.45 -19.53 -2.90
C GLY A 338 12.74 -18.57 -4.05
N THR A 339 14.00 -18.51 -4.46
CA THR A 339 14.51 -17.57 -5.48
C THR A 339 13.81 -17.62 -6.85
N ASP A 340 13.10 -18.71 -7.16
CA ASP A 340 12.39 -18.92 -8.43
C ASP A 340 10.85 -18.81 -8.29
N GLY A 341 10.34 -18.40 -7.12
CA GLY A 341 8.91 -18.36 -6.78
C GLY A 341 8.42 -19.60 -6.03
N PHE A 342 7.13 -19.93 -6.18
CA PHE A 342 6.45 -21.10 -5.57
C PHE A 342 6.94 -22.45 -6.12
#